data_AF-A0A6A5GJV1-F1
#
_entry.id   AF-A0A6A5GJV1-F1
#
_cell.length_a   1.000
_cell.length_b   1.000
_cell.length_c   1.000
_cell.angle_alpha   90.00
_cell.angle_beta   90.00
_cell.angle_gamma   90.00
#
_symmetry.space_group_name_H-M   'P 1'
#
loop_
_entity.id
_entity.type
_entity.pdbx_description
1 polymer ?
#
loop_
_entity_poly.entity_id
_entity_poly.type
_entity_poly.pdbx_seq_one_letter_code
_entity_poly.pdbx_strand_id
1 'polypeptide(L)'
;MSYLECYKYEETPPLSPSQRVYIIDMPDLVMRKILEEVDLVSIMILRKVCRAFRNYIDDTKPDSKLNGLAIYVRSDSIRVSYEYFLSKPLRSEMVWLEWSE
;
A
#
# COMPACT_ATOMS: atom_id res chain seq x y z
N MET A 1 -17.38 -1.83 -30.94
CA MET A 1 -16.54 -2.85 -30.28
C MET A 1 -15.67 -2.11 -29.28
N SER A 2 -16.16 -1.84 -28.06
CA SER A 2 -16.27 -2.74 -26.89
C SER A 2 -15.06 -2.63 -25.96
N TYR A 3 -14.96 -1.52 -25.23
CA TYR A 3 -14.12 -1.39 -24.02
C TYR A 3 -14.77 -0.55 -22.90
N LEU A 4 -16.01 -0.09 -23.08
CA LEU A 4 -16.73 0.71 -22.08
C LEU A 4 -17.85 -0.08 -21.38
N GLU A 5 -17.88 -1.40 -21.55
CA GLU A 5 -18.93 -2.27 -21.00
C GLU A 5 -18.45 -3.08 -19.80
N CYS A 6 -17.46 -2.54 -19.08
CA CYS A 6 -17.03 -3.06 -17.79
C CYS A 6 -17.22 -1.92 -16.78
N TYR A 7 -17.94 -2.20 -15.71
CA TYR A 7 -18.39 -1.27 -14.66
C TYR A 7 -19.63 -0.43 -15.02
N LYS A 8 -20.72 -1.10 -15.42
CA LYS A 8 -22.01 -0.72 -14.83
C LYS A 8 -21.87 -0.95 -13.33
N TYR A 9 -21.55 0.11 -12.58
CA TYR A 9 -21.61 0.11 -11.13
C TYR A 9 -23.10 -0.07 -10.81
N GLU A 10 -23.53 -1.29 -10.51
CA GLU A 10 -24.79 -1.47 -9.82
C GLU A 10 -24.64 -0.67 -8.52
N GLU A 11 -25.39 0.42 -8.38
CA GLU A 11 -25.40 1.22 -7.17
C GLU A 11 -25.88 0.32 -6.03
N THR A 12 -24.95 -0.30 -5.31
CA THR A 12 -25.24 -0.97 -4.05
C THR A 12 -26.01 0.03 -3.18
N PRO A 13 -27.20 -0.33 -2.67
CA PRO A 13 -27.96 0.55 -1.79
C PRO A 13 -27.05 1.08 -0.70
N PRO A 14 -27.11 2.38 -0.37
CA PRO A 14 -26.24 2.96 0.64
C PRO A 14 -26.36 2.12 1.92
N LEU A 15 -25.25 1.50 2.33
CA LEU A 15 -25.20 0.69 3.54
C LEU A 15 -25.74 1.51 4.71
N SER A 16 -26.60 0.90 5.53
CA SER A 16 -27.10 1.58 6.73
C SER A 16 -25.91 2.07 7.58
N PRO A 17 -26.02 3.20 8.30
CA PRO A 17 -24.92 3.72 9.12
C PRO A 17 -24.32 2.68 10.08
N SER A 18 -25.17 1.75 10.55
CA SER A 18 -24.84 0.60 11.39
C SER A 18 -23.99 -0.49 10.71
N GLN A 19 -23.84 -0.48 9.39
CA GLN A 19 -23.09 -1.48 8.62
C GLN A 19 -21.80 -0.93 8.01
N ARG A 20 -21.48 0.35 8.21
CA ARG A 20 -20.21 0.90 7.72
C ARG A 20 -19.06 0.42 8.59
N VAL A 21 -18.30 -0.50 8.03
CA VAL A 21 -17.02 -0.96 8.58
C VAL A 21 -15.91 -0.26 7.80
N TYR A 22 -15.04 0.43 8.52
CA TYR A 22 -13.84 1.04 7.96
C TYR A 22 -12.64 0.15 8.22
N ILE A 23 -11.63 0.27 7.36
CA ILE A 23 -10.35 -0.44 7.54
C ILE A 23 -9.68 -0.11 8.88
N ILE A 24 -9.88 1.11 9.40
CA ILE A 24 -9.36 1.52 10.71
C ILE A 24 -10.06 0.83 11.89
N ASP A 25 -11.24 0.26 11.67
CA ASP A 25 -11.97 -0.48 12.71
C ASP A 25 -11.42 -1.93 12.85
N MET A 26 -10.47 -2.33 12.00
CA MET A 26 -9.78 -3.61 12.15
C MET A 26 -8.96 -3.63 13.45
N PRO A 27 -8.87 -4.78 14.14
CA PRO A 27 -8.07 -4.90 15.36
C PRO A 27 -6.61 -4.53 15.13
N ASP A 28 -5.96 -3.99 16.17
CA ASP A 28 -4.57 -3.51 16.11
C ASP A 28 -3.58 -4.53 15.54
N LEU A 29 -3.77 -5.83 15.83
CA LEU A 29 -2.93 -6.89 15.30
C LEU A 29 -2.98 -6.97 13.77
N VAL A 30 -4.16 -6.78 13.19
CA VAL A 30 -4.35 -6.82 11.74
C VAL A 30 -3.72 -5.58 11.11
N MET A 31 -3.94 -4.41 11.71
CA MET A 31 -3.39 -3.15 11.23
C MET A 31 -1.85 -3.15 11.24
N ARG A 32 -1.21 -3.70 12.29
CA ARG A 32 0.25 -3.90 12.32
C ARG A 32 0.74 -4.83 11.22
N LYS A 33 0.07 -5.98 11.02
CA LYS A 33 0.44 -6.91 9.94
C LYS A 33 0.34 -6.26 8.56
N ILE A 34 -0.69 -5.45 8.33
CA ILE A 34 -0.81 -4.69 7.07
C ILE A 34 0.40 -3.77 6.91
N LEU A 35 0.76 -2.99 7.93
CA LEU A 35 1.90 -2.07 7.89
C LEU A 35 3.25 -2.78 7.75
N GLU A 36 3.40 -4.00 8.28
CA GLU A 36 4.60 -4.81 8.10
C GLU A 36 4.76 -5.32 6.67
N GLU A 37 3.68 -5.59 5.95
CA GLU A 37 3.74 -6.16 4.59
C GLU A 37 3.84 -5.11 3.48
N VAL A 38 3.51 -3.85 3.76
CA VAL A 38 3.60 -2.76 2.78
C VAL A 38 4.98 -2.09 2.77
N ASP A 39 5.33 -1.49 1.64
CA ASP A 39 6.60 -0.80 1.46
C ASP A 39 6.57 0.65 1.99
N LEU A 40 7.75 1.30 2.09
CA LEU A 40 7.85 2.66 2.63
C LEU A 40 6.92 3.64 1.90
N VAL A 41 6.85 3.55 0.58
CA VAL A 41 6.03 4.45 -0.24
C VAL A 41 4.55 4.27 0.09
N SER A 42 4.09 3.03 0.20
CA SER A 42 2.71 2.72 0.60
C SER A 42 2.41 3.23 2.01
N ILE A 43 3.33 3.08 2.97
CA ILE A 43 3.17 3.66 4.33
C ILE A 43 2.99 5.19 4.24
N MET A 44 3.80 5.87 3.42
CA MET A 44 3.71 7.32 3.24
C MET A 44 2.40 7.74 2.57
N ILE A 45 1.85 6.92 1.66
CA ILE A 45 0.53 7.15 1.06
C ILE A 45 -0.56 6.96 2.12
N LEU A 46 -0.52 5.90 2.92
CA LEU A 46 -1.51 5.64 3.98
C LEU A 46 -1.58 6.79 5.00
N ARG A 47 -0.44 7.38 5.37
CA ARG A 47 -0.39 8.60 6.22
C ARG A 47 -1.16 9.80 5.65
N LYS A 48 -1.38 9.84 4.34
CA LYS A 48 -2.09 10.91 3.64
C LYS A 48 -3.59 10.63 3.47
N VAL A 49 -4.03 9.36 3.53
CA VAL A 49 -5.42 8.97 3.29
C VAL A 49 -6.38 9.57 4.32
N CYS A 50 -6.11 9.39 5.62
CA CYS A 50 -6.95 9.97 6.68
C CYS A 50 -6.16 10.26 7.96
N ARG A 51 -6.77 11.04 8.87
CA ARG A 51 -6.16 11.41 10.17
C ARG A 51 -5.93 10.19 11.06
N ALA A 52 -6.83 9.21 11.03
CA ALA A 52 -6.71 8.03 11.87
C ALA A 52 -5.51 7.15 11.47
N PHE A 53 -5.31 6.92 10.17
CA PHE A 53 -4.10 6.26 9.66
C PHE A 53 -2.82 7.02 10.02
N ARG A 54 -2.85 8.35 9.90
CA ARG A 54 -1.70 9.18 10.27
C ARG A 54 -1.31 8.99 11.73
N ASN A 55 -2.27 9.15 12.63
CA ASN A 55 -2.04 8.97 14.07
C ASN A 55 -1.55 7.54 14.36
N TYR A 56 -2.23 6.53 13.80
CA TYR A 56 -1.84 5.14 14.00
C TYR A 56 -0.41 4.85 13.54
N ILE A 57 0.00 5.33 12.36
CA ILE A 57 1.35 5.14 11.84
C ILE A 57 2.39 5.91 12.66
N ASP A 58 2.06 7.12 13.13
CA ASP A 58 2.95 7.94 13.96
C ASP A 58 3.14 7.34 15.36
N ASP A 59 2.11 6.70 15.91
CA ASP A 59 2.14 6.02 17.22
C ASP A 59 2.84 4.65 17.13
N THR A 60 2.53 3.85 16.10
CA THR A 60 3.07 2.49 15.94
C THR A 60 4.49 2.46 15.39
N LYS A 61 4.90 3.45 14.59
CA LYS A 61 6.23 3.55 13.96
C LYS A 61 6.66 2.22 13.32
N PRO A 62 5.94 1.75 12.28
CA PRO A 62 6.21 0.45 11.66
C PRO A 62 7.64 0.38 11.15
N ASP A 63 8.25 -0.81 11.25
CA ASP A 63 9.57 -1.05 10.69
C ASP A 63 9.51 -0.94 9.17
N SER A 64 10.22 0.06 8.64
CA SER A 64 10.26 0.34 7.21
C SER A 64 10.98 -0.74 6.38
N LYS A 65 11.69 -1.69 7.01
CA LYS A 65 12.54 -2.70 6.36
C LYS A 65 13.59 -2.10 5.40
N LEU A 66 13.85 -0.81 5.53
CA LEU A 66 14.82 -0.07 4.75
C LEU A 66 16.21 -0.40 5.26
N ASN A 67 17.06 -0.83 4.34
CA ASN A 67 18.48 -1.00 4.59
C ASN A 67 19.25 0.31 4.35
N GLY A 68 18.78 1.12 3.41
CA GLY A 68 19.42 2.39 3.05
C GLY A 68 18.44 3.39 2.46
N LEU A 69 18.69 4.67 2.72
CA LEU A 69 17.96 5.80 2.15
C LEU A 69 18.96 6.87 1.72
N ALA A 70 18.96 7.23 0.45
CA ALA A 70 19.77 8.30 -0.11
C ALA A 70 18.87 9.38 -0.73
N ILE A 71 19.09 10.63 -0.33
CA ILE A 71 18.37 11.79 -0.87
C ILE A 71 19.36 12.62 -1.68
N TYR A 72 19.07 12.77 -2.96
CA TYR A 72 19.85 13.56 -3.90
C TYR A 72 19.09 14.84 -4.21
N VAL A 73 19.63 15.97 -3.76
CA VAL A 73 19.08 17.29 -4.04
C VAL A 73 19.87 17.92 -5.18
N ARG A 74 19.17 18.30 -6.24
CA ARG A 74 19.68 19.07 -7.38
C ARG A 74 18.94 20.41 -7.43
N SER A 75 19.46 21.36 -8.19
CA SER A 75 18.86 22.70 -8.32
C SER A 75 17.41 22.67 -8.84
N ASP A 76 17.02 21.64 -9.58
CA ASP A 76 15.72 21.50 -10.23
C ASP A 76 14.86 20.33 -9.70
N SER A 77 15.42 19.47 -8.85
CA SER A 77 14.80 18.20 -8.50
C SER A 77 15.32 17.61 -7.20
N ILE A 78 14.45 16.84 -6.53
CA ILE A 78 14.81 16.00 -5.40
C ILE A 78 14.55 14.56 -5.82
N ARG A 79 15.56 13.70 -5.73
CA ARG A 79 15.43 12.25 -5.96
C ARG A 79 15.69 11.51 -4.66
N VAL A 80 14.83 10.54 -4.38
CA VAL A 80 14.97 9.65 -3.24
C VAL A 80 15.24 8.25 -3.78
N SER A 81 16.32 7.63 -3.32
CA SER A 81 16.69 6.24 -3.61
C SER A 81 16.66 5.47 -2.30
N TYR A 82 16.08 4.28 -2.32
CA TYR A 82 15.96 3.44 -1.14
C TYR A 82 16.23 1.98 -1.49
N GLU A 83 16.82 1.27 -0.54
CA GLU A 83 17.15 -0.15 -0.63
C GLU A 83 16.46 -0.92 0.49
N TYR A 84 15.91 -2.09 0.16
CA TYR A 84 15.27 -2.98 1.11
C TYR A 84 16.20 -4.15 1.47
N PHE A 85 16.16 -4.60 2.73
CA PHE A 85 16.77 -5.87 3.11
C PHE A 85 15.91 -6.98 2.51
N LEU A 86 16.30 -7.56 1.37
CA LEU A 86 15.60 -8.70 0.79
C LEU A 86 15.83 -9.95 1.68
N SER A 87 15.19 -10.03 2.84
CA SER A 87 15.18 -11.26 3.65
C SER A 87 14.14 -12.27 3.14
N LYS A 88 13.25 -11.87 2.24
CA LYS A 88 12.36 -12.76 1.50
C LYS A 88 12.35 -12.34 0.04
N PRO A 89 12.60 -13.24 -0.92
CA PRO A 89 12.38 -12.90 -2.31
C PRO A 89 10.92 -12.45 -2.41
N LEU A 90 10.72 -11.26 -2.99
CA LEU A 90 9.43 -10.86 -3.54
C LEU A 90 8.89 -12.11 -4.22
N ARG A 91 7.69 -12.57 -3.86
CA ARG A 91 7.05 -13.75 -4.47
C ARG A 91 6.94 -13.47 -5.97
N SER A 92 8.02 -13.74 -6.69
CA SER A 92 8.14 -13.65 -8.12
C SER A 92 7.55 -14.93 -8.61
N GLU A 93 6.23 -14.95 -8.70
CA GLU A 93 5.57 -15.85 -9.63
C GLU A 93 5.88 -15.32 -11.03
N MET A 94 7.13 -15.52 -11.48
CA MET A 94 7.47 -15.54 -12.89
C MET A 94 6.80 -16.80 -13.44
N VAL A 95 5.52 -16.64 -13.79
CA VAL A 95 4.83 -17.61 -14.63
C VAL A 95 5.44 -17.45 -16.02
N TRP A 96 6.38 -18.33 -16.35
CA TRP A 96 6.73 -18.59 -17.73
C TRP A 96 5.51 -19.20 -18.41
N LEU A 97 4.66 -18.38 -19.05
CA LEU A 97 3.86 -18.89 -20.16
C LEU A 97 4.72 -18.76 -21.42
N GLU A 98 5.59 -19.74 -21.54
CA GLU A 98 6.14 -20.24 -22.78
C GLU A 98 4.95 -20.64 -23.67
N TRP A 99 4.50 -19.71 -24.52
CA TRP A 99 3.80 -20.10 -25.74
C TRP A 99 4.88 -20.47 -26.75
N SER A 100 5.16 -21.78 -26.81
CA SER A 100 5.78 -22.43 -27.95
C SER A 100 4.69 -22.77 -28.96
N GLU A 101 4.93 -22.32 -30.20
CA GLU A 101 4.35 -22.69 -31.51
C GLU A 101 2.82 -22.66 -31.71
#